data_AF-A0A4R0KS59-F1
#
_entry.id   AF-A0A4R0KS59-F1
#
_cell.length_a   1.000
_cell.length_b   1.000
_cell.length_c   1.000
_cell.angle_alpha   90.00
_cell.angle_beta   90.00
_cell.angle_gamma   90.00
#
_symmetry.space_group_name_H-M   'P 1'
#
loop_
_entity.id
_entity.type
_entity.pdbx_description
1 polymer ?
#
loop_
_entity_poly.entity_id
_entity_poly.type
_entity_poly.pdbx_seq_one_letter_code
_entity_poly.pdbx_strand_id
1 'polypeptide(L)'
;MLSECLDEAVPRLVAGEAGEDQDPARASEAPFFTEEEKLLDLAVPAAEIRRKAAALNVTSPQAQVRVGDTTHVISRTDPADGGSGGAPGTVLAEHDDGWTIQTADHPLRFTRG
;
A
#
# COMPACT_ATOMS: atom_id res chain seq x y z
N MET A 1 19.54 2.23 7.87
CA MET A 1 18.37 1.85 8.69
C MET A 1 18.63 0.55 9.47
N LEU A 2 18.47 -0.66 8.91
CA LEU A 2 18.69 -1.89 9.71
C LEU A 2 20.15 -2.08 10.15
N SER A 3 21.11 -1.86 9.25
CA SER A 3 22.53 -1.97 9.56
C SER A 3 22.96 -1.00 10.67
N GLU A 4 22.53 0.26 10.59
CA GLU A 4 22.83 1.29 11.59
C GLU A 4 22.25 0.94 12.97
N CYS A 5 21.01 0.41 13.01
CA CYS A 5 20.42 -0.11 14.25
C CYS A 5 21.26 -1.26 14.85
N LEU A 6 21.77 -2.16 14.01
CA LEU A 6 22.60 -3.28 14.47
C LEU A 6 23.98 -2.81 14.94
N ASP A 7 24.59 -1.84 14.24
CA ASP A 7 25.87 -1.25 14.62
C ASP A 7 25.81 -0.61 16.01
N GLU A 8 24.67 -0.02 16.38
CA GLU A 8 24.41 0.52 17.72
C GLU A 8 24.08 -0.58 18.75
N ALA A 9 23.19 -1.50 18.41
CA ALA A 9 22.63 -2.46 19.36
C ALA A 9 23.61 -3.59 19.74
N VAL A 10 24.44 -4.04 18.80
CA VAL A 10 25.36 -5.17 19.03
C VAL A 10 26.37 -4.88 20.14
N PRO A 11 27.05 -3.72 20.19
CA PRO A 11 27.94 -3.39 21.31
C PRO A 11 27.26 -3.44 22.68
N ARG A 12 26.03 -2.92 22.79
CA ARG A 12 25.25 -2.88 24.04
C ARG A 12 24.88 -4.30 24.50
N LEU A 13 24.49 -5.16 23.55
CA LEU A 13 24.26 -6.58 23.80
C LEU A 13 25.52 -7.28 24.32
N VAL A 14 26.68 -7.03 23.71
CA VAL A 14 27.98 -7.59 24.12
C VAL A 14 28.37 -7.12 25.53
N ALA A 15 28.05 -5.86 25.87
CA ALA A 15 28.25 -5.30 27.20
C ALA A 15 27.26 -5.84 28.27
N GLY A 16 26.26 -6.62 27.87
CA GLY A 16 25.23 -7.16 28.76
C GLY A 16 24.21 -6.12 29.23
N GLU A 17 24.03 -5.03 28.47
CA GLU A 17 23.01 -4.04 28.76
C GLU A 17 21.61 -4.64 28.54
N ALA A 18 20.74 -4.50 29.54
CA ALA A 18 19.34 -4.93 29.42
C ALA A 18 18.56 -4.01 28.46
N GLY A 19 17.62 -4.61 27.73
CA GLY A 19 16.65 -3.88 26.92
C GLY A 19 15.47 -3.35 27.74
N GLU A 20 14.49 -2.77 27.03
CA GLU A 20 13.23 -2.33 27.62
C GLU A 20 12.16 -3.42 27.46
N ASP A 21 11.39 -3.67 28.53
CA ASP A 21 10.23 -4.56 28.47
C ASP A 21 9.14 -3.95 27.56
N GLN A 22 8.55 -4.78 26.70
CA GLN A 22 7.43 -4.35 25.87
C GLN A 22 6.18 -4.15 26.72
N ASP A 23 5.46 -3.05 26.49
CA ASP A 23 4.14 -2.80 27.09
C ASP A 23 3.05 -3.58 26.34
N PRO A 24 2.42 -4.61 26.95
CA PRO A 24 1.40 -5.41 26.29
C PRO A 24 0.16 -4.60 25.89
N ALA A 25 -0.13 -3.49 26.58
CA ALA A 25 -1.27 -2.64 26.24
C ALA A 25 -1.09 -1.87 24.92
N ARG A 26 0.15 -1.80 24.42
CA ARG A 26 0.51 -1.14 23.15
C ARG A 26 0.80 -2.15 22.03
N ALA A 27 0.75 -3.44 22.32
CA ALA A 27 1.03 -4.48 21.34
C ALA A 27 -0.06 -4.54 20.26
N SER A 28 0.37 -4.70 19.01
CA SER A 28 -0.50 -5.01 17.88
C SER A 28 0.15 -6.07 17.00
N GLU A 29 -0.67 -6.79 16.24
CA GLU A 29 -0.19 -7.78 15.27
C GLU A 29 -0.30 -7.23 13.85
N ALA A 30 0.67 -7.61 13.01
CA ALA A 30 0.67 -7.30 11.58
C ALA A 30 0.61 -8.63 10.81
N PRO A 31 -0.59 -9.17 10.53
CA PRO A 31 -0.72 -10.43 9.80
C PRO A 31 -0.28 -10.27 8.35
N PHE A 32 -0.03 -11.40 7.69
CA PHE A 32 0.16 -11.40 6.24
C PHE A 32 -1.11 -10.99 5.51
N PHE A 33 -0.95 -10.25 4.42
CA PHE A 33 -2.07 -9.94 3.52
C PHE A 33 -2.66 -11.23 2.93
N THR A 34 -3.97 -11.33 2.96
CA THR A 34 -4.76 -12.34 2.26
C THR A 34 -4.85 -12.03 0.75
N GLU A 35 -5.24 -13.02 -0.06
CA GLU A 35 -5.49 -12.79 -1.49
C GLU A 35 -6.63 -11.77 -1.74
N GLU A 36 -7.65 -11.75 -0.87
CA GLU A 36 -8.73 -10.78 -0.96
C GLU A 36 -8.23 -9.36 -0.69
N GLU A 37 -7.34 -9.20 0.29
CA GLU A 37 -6.76 -7.90 0.59
C GLU A 37 -5.83 -7.37 -0.50
N LYS A 38 -5.28 -8.23 -1.36
CA LYS A 38 -4.51 -7.77 -2.53
C LYS A 38 -5.37 -6.98 -3.50
N LEU A 39 -6.67 -7.29 -3.59
CA LEU A 39 -7.61 -6.49 -4.37
C LEU A 39 -7.93 -5.19 -3.64
N LEU A 40 -7.64 -4.08 -4.30
CA LEU A 40 -7.90 -2.74 -3.78
C LEU A 40 -9.40 -2.45 -3.85
N ASP A 41 -9.99 -2.13 -2.70
CA ASP A 41 -11.34 -1.57 -2.64
C ASP A 41 -11.29 -0.11 -3.10
N LEU A 42 -12.01 0.21 -4.17
CA LEU A 42 -12.05 1.57 -4.73
C LEU A 42 -13.09 2.46 -4.04
N ALA A 43 -13.96 1.88 -3.20
CA ALA A 43 -14.98 2.60 -2.44
C ALA A 43 -14.46 3.27 -1.16
N VAL A 44 -13.17 3.10 -0.82
CA VAL A 44 -12.50 3.80 0.28
C VAL A 44 -11.74 5.04 -0.22
N PRO A 45 -11.35 5.97 0.67
CA PRO A 45 -10.57 7.15 0.29
C PRO A 45 -9.26 6.83 -0.41
N ALA A 46 -8.88 7.66 -1.38
CA ALA A 46 -7.66 7.53 -2.18
C ALA A 46 -6.40 7.36 -1.33
N ALA A 47 -6.30 8.07 -0.21
CA ALA A 47 -5.16 7.97 0.69
C ALA A 47 -5.00 6.57 1.31
N GLU A 48 -6.09 5.87 1.57
CA GLU A 48 -6.07 4.51 2.10
C GLU A 48 -5.60 3.51 1.04
N ILE A 49 -6.16 3.61 -0.17
CA ILE A 49 -5.73 2.80 -1.33
C ILE A 49 -4.24 2.97 -1.59
N ARG A 50 -3.73 4.21 -1.55
CA ARG A 50 -2.30 4.49 -1.72
C ARG A 50 -1.43 3.84 -0.65
N ARG A 51 -1.82 3.91 0.62
CA ARG A 51 -1.09 3.23 1.71
C ARG A 51 -1.09 1.72 1.53
N LYS A 52 -2.24 1.14 1.16
CA LYS A 52 -2.37 -0.31 0.94
C LYS A 52 -1.54 -0.78 -0.25
N ALA A 53 -1.61 -0.07 -1.38
CA ALA A 53 -0.80 -0.36 -2.56
C ALA A 53 0.70 -0.28 -2.25
N ALA A 54 1.14 0.75 -1.52
CA ALA A 54 2.54 0.88 -1.11
C ALA A 54 2.99 -0.29 -0.20
N ALA A 55 2.16 -0.69 0.77
CA ALA A 55 2.45 -1.80 1.67
C ALA A 55 2.53 -3.15 0.94
N LEU A 56 1.64 -3.40 -0.02
CA LEU A 56 1.64 -4.62 -0.83
C LEU A 56 2.81 -4.68 -1.82
N ASN A 57 3.37 -3.53 -2.22
CA ASN A 57 4.39 -3.45 -3.26
C ASN A 57 5.82 -3.25 -2.73
N VAL A 58 6.07 -3.42 -1.43
CA VAL A 58 7.38 -3.14 -0.79
C VAL A 58 8.54 -3.91 -1.41
N THR A 59 8.34 -5.19 -1.72
CA THR A 59 9.38 -6.07 -2.28
C THR A 59 9.16 -6.41 -3.75
N SER A 60 7.89 -6.48 -4.16
CA SER A 60 7.45 -6.77 -5.53
C SER A 60 5.98 -6.35 -5.69
N PRO A 61 5.50 -5.99 -6.90
CA PRO A 61 4.10 -5.67 -7.13
C PRO A 61 3.15 -6.83 -6.76
N GLN A 62 2.21 -6.59 -5.84
CA GLN A 62 1.16 -7.54 -5.44
C GLN A 62 -0.22 -6.91 -5.37
N ALA A 63 -0.31 -5.58 -5.27
CA ALA A 63 -1.59 -4.88 -5.28
C ALA A 63 -2.34 -5.10 -6.59
N GLN A 64 -3.64 -5.28 -6.50
CA GLN A 64 -4.50 -5.61 -7.63
C GLN A 64 -5.64 -4.61 -7.76
N VAL A 65 -6.04 -4.33 -9.00
CA VAL A 65 -7.22 -3.53 -9.30
C VAL A 65 -8.10 -4.29 -10.29
N ARG A 66 -9.42 -4.18 -10.13
CA ARG A 66 -10.38 -4.72 -11.08
C ARG A 66 -10.81 -3.63 -12.05
N VAL A 67 -10.64 -3.89 -13.35
CA VAL A 67 -11.07 -3.02 -14.44
C VAL A 67 -11.94 -3.84 -15.40
N GLY A 68 -13.22 -3.49 -15.48
CA GLY A 68 -14.23 -4.37 -16.08
C GLY A 68 -14.25 -5.72 -15.37
N ASP A 69 -14.17 -6.81 -16.15
CA ASP A 69 -14.15 -8.19 -15.60
C ASP A 69 -12.74 -8.72 -15.33
N THR A 70 -11.69 -7.92 -15.57
CA THR A 70 -10.30 -8.36 -15.47
C THR A 70 -9.62 -7.80 -14.22
N THR A 71 -8.83 -8.63 -13.55
CA THR A 71 -8.01 -8.24 -12.41
C THR A 71 -6.57 -8.04 -12.87
N HIS A 72 -5.97 -6.90 -12.53
CA HIS A 72 -4.62 -6.53 -12.95
C HIS A 72 -3.74 -6.24 -11.74
N VAL A 73 -2.49 -6.69 -11.79
CA VAL A 73 -1.46 -6.30 -10.81
C VAL A 73 -0.96 -4.89 -11.15
N ILE A 74 -0.83 -4.05 -10.13
CA ILE A 74 -0.36 -2.68 -10.26
C ILE A 74 0.93 -2.47 -9.46
N SER A 75 1.83 -1.70 -10.03
CA SER A 75 3.12 -1.37 -9.42
C SER A 75 3.05 -0.11 -8.56
N ARG A 76 2.18 0.85 -8.91
CA ARG A 76 2.10 2.16 -8.25
C ARG A 76 0.72 2.79 -8.34
N THR A 77 0.38 3.58 -7.32
CA THR A 77 -0.75 4.51 -7.34
C THR A 77 -0.29 5.95 -7.03
N ASP A 78 -0.71 6.89 -7.87
CA ASP A 78 -0.40 8.32 -7.76
C ASP A 78 -1.70 9.14 -7.74
N PRO A 79 -1.75 10.30 -7.06
CA PRO A 79 -2.85 11.24 -7.25
C PRO A 79 -2.98 11.60 -8.72
N ALA A 80 -4.21 11.61 -9.26
CA ALA A 80 -4.45 12.08 -10.61
C ALA A 80 -4.89 13.54 -10.61
N ASP A 81 -4.39 14.31 -11.58
CA ASP A 81 -4.86 15.67 -11.83
C ASP A 81 -6.24 15.62 -12.49
N GLY A 82 -7.24 16.27 -11.87
CA GLY A 82 -8.59 16.35 -12.42
C GLY A 82 -9.68 16.38 -11.35
N GLY A 83 -10.85 16.87 -11.74
CA GLY A 83 -12.04 16.82 -10.88
C GLY A 83 -12.56 15.39 -10.73
N SER A 84 -13.16 15.10 -9.57
CA SER A 84 -13.89 13.85 -9.36
C SER A 84 -15.01 13.71 -10.40
N GLY A 85 -15.13 12.54 -11.02
CA GLY A 85 -16.18 12.25 -11.99
C GLY A 85 -16.61 10.79 -11.89
N GLY A 86 -17.90 10.54 -11.70
CA GLY A 86 -18.44 9.17 -11.64
C GLY A 86 -18.41 8.52 -10.26
N ALA A 87 -18.85 7.27 -10.21
CA ALA A 87 -18.86 6.45 -9.01
C ALA A 87 -17.48 5.81 -8.76
N PRO A 88 -17.16 5.40 -7.52
CA PRO A 88 -15.97 4.60 -7.24
C PRO A 88 -15.84 3.39 -8.19
N GLY A 89 -14.64 3.19 -8.75
CA GLY A 89 -14.37 2.17 -9.76
C GLY A 89 -14.58 2.62 -11.21
N THR A 90 -15.10 3.82 -11.46
CA THR A 90 -15.24 4.35 -12.82
C THR A 90 -13.86 4.66 -13.41
N VAL A 91 -13.55 4.08 -14.57
CA VAL A 91 -12.36 4.44 -15.35
C VAL A 91 -12.60 5.79 -16.03
N LEU A 92 -11.77 6.78 -15.70
CA LEU A 92 -11.86 8.14 -16.23
C LEU A 92 -10.98 8.36 -17.46
N ALA A 93 -9.85 7.66 -17.51
CA ALA A 93 -8.95 7.67 -18.65
C ALA A 93 -8.16 6.36 -18.71
N GLU A 94 -7.99 5.85 -19.92
CA GLU A 94 -7.05 4.77 -20.21
C GLU A 94 -5.74 5.36 -20.74
N HIS A 95 -4.63 4.69 -20.43
CA HIS A 95 -3.29 5.09 -20.79
C HIS A 95 -2.47 3.85 -21.16
N ASP A 96 -1.34 4.05 -21.84
CA ASP A 96 -0.49 2.94 -22.29
C ASP A 96 -0.02 2.05 -21.13
N ASP A 97 0.30 2.66 -19.98
CA ASP A 97 0.83 2.03 -18.79
C ASP A 97 -0.21 1.83 -17.66
N GLY A 98 -1.49 2.15 -17.90
CA GLY A 98 -2.54 1.91 -16.90
C GLY A 98 -3.78 2.78 -17.03
N TRP A 99 -4.33 3.22 -15.89
CA TRP A 99 -5.65 3.86 -15.84
C TRP A 99 -5.73 4.96 -14.81
N THR A 100 -6.51 5.99 -15.08
CA THR A 100 -7.04 6.87 -14.05
C THR A 100 -8.42 6.36 -13.63
N ILE A 101 -8.61 6.06 -12.36
CA ILE A 101 -9.85 5.48 -11.84
C ILE A 101 -10.36 6.32 -10.67
N GLN A 102 -11.66 6.61 -10.66
CA GLN A 102 -12.34 7.30 -9.56
C GLN A 102 -12.37 6.41 -8.31
N THR A 103 -11.97 6.97 -7.17
CA THR A 103 -12.15 6.34 -5.84
C THR A 103 -13.32 7.00 -5.09
N ALA A 104 -13.47 6.78 -3.79
CA ALA A 104 -14.48 7.46 -2.97
C ALA A 104 -14.43 9.00 -3.01
N ASP A 105 -13.23 9.59 -3.04
CA ASP A 105 -13.02 11.03 -2.85
C ASP A 105 -12.26 11.68 -4.01
N HIS A 106 -11.18 11.05 -4.47
CA HIS A 106 -10.29 11.62 -5.50
C HIS A 106 -9.80 10.55 -6.47
N PRO A 107 -9.74 10.85 -7.78
CA PRO A 107 -9.22 9.89 -8.73
C PRO A 107 -7.74 9.57 -8.45
N LEU A 108 -7.38 8.30 -8.68
CA LEU A 108 -6.01 7.83 -8.61
C LEU A 108 -5.56 7.33 -9.98
N ARG A 109 -4.29 7.57 -10.27
CA ARG A 109 -3.57 6.96 -11.37
C ARG A 109 -3.00 5.62 -10.92
N PHE A 110 -3.40 4.54 -11.59
CA PHE A 110 -2.89 3.19 -11.41
C PHE A 110 -1.92 2.87 -12.54
N THR A 111 -0.69 2.46 -12.20
CA THR A 111 0.33 2.00 -13.14
C THR A 111 0.41 0.47 -13.11
N ARG A 112 0.35 -0.20 -14.25
CA ARG A 112 0.47 -1.66 -14.34
C ARG A 112 1.88 -2.13 -13.91
N GLY A 113 1.95 -3.33 -13.32
CA GLY A 113 3.20 -4.02 -13.01
C GLY A 113 3.75 -4.80 -14.20
#